data_AF-A0A821WUC8-F1
#
_entry.id   AF-A0A821WUC8-F1
#
_cell.length_a   1.000
_cell.length_b   1.000
_cell.length_c   1.000
_cell.angle_alpha   90.00
_cell.angle_beta   90.00
_cell.angle_gamma   90.00
#
_symmetry.space_group_name_H-M   'P 1'
#
loop_
_entity.id
_entity.type
_entity.pdbx_description
1 polymer ?
#
loop_
_entity_poly.entity_id
_entity_poly.type
_entity_poly.pdbx_seq_one_letter_code
_entity_poly.pdbx_strand_id
1 'polypeptide(L)'
;RYSTPVNSFGERSNDVGICCTRLILTLPFELKLTTHNGFKSGWGLKGMQYLGNLSDGSGLLVSSFGDRIKENDKVGLLLQLSDADLKIYIFHNERPLGLAFHVSSSYPKPLYPVVSFSSNGKVKISRVQQIPTSLERSPKEFTGVEGNWKIIDYPSHPECIDCKFAISKKSSNVYGLHAHVVNSMNCSLEYDPANDQWKSSPILRTRKGGPPEAMKKEDLICKLIADIQGLEAQGEQHLMIRTSGGDQVRLERFTVPAPQPVTQNIFD
;
A
#
# COMPACT_ATOMS: atom_id res chain seq x y z
N ARG A 1 -1.70 -2.37 -23.13
CA ARG A 1 -2.61 -1.90 -22.06
C ARG A 1 -3.82 -1.30 -22.74
N TYR A 2 -5.01 -1.79 -22.41
CA TYR A 2 -6.26 -1.23 -22.92
C TYR A 2 -6.89 -0.38 -21.80
N SER A 3 -7.44 0.76 -22.17
CA SER A 3 -8.13 1.67 -21.27
C SER A 3 -9.44 2.07 -21.92
N THR A 4 -10.53 1.95 -21.18
CA THR A 4 -11.87 2.27 -21.67
C THR A 4 -12.46 3.33 -20.75
N PRO A 5 -12.94 4.47 -21.30
CA PRO A 5 -13.70 5.43 -20.50
C PRO A 5 -14.98 4.78 -20.00
N VAL A 6 -15.34 5.13 -18.77
CA VAL A 6 -16.63 4.78 -18.17
C VAL A 6 -17.37 6.09 -17.95
N ASN A 7 -18.70 6.09 -18.08
CA ASN A 7 -19.60 7.25 -18.01
C ASN A 7 -19.06 8.45 -17.20
N SER A 8 -19.10 9.65 -17.79
CA SER A 8 -18.59 10.88 -17.18
C SER A 8 -19.29 11.23 -15.86
N PHE A 9 -18.54 11.86 -14.96
CA PHE A 9 -19.11 12.56 -13.81
C PHE A 9 -19.27 14.05 -14.16
N GLY A 10 -20.50 14.57 -14.07
CA GLY A 10 -20.75 16.01 -13.88
C GLY A 10 -21.25 16.83 -15.08
N GLU A 11 -22.48 16.59 -15.55
CA GLU A 11 -23.20 17.53 -16.44
C GLU A 11 -24.51 18.08 -15.86
N ARG A 12 -24.78 17.95 -14.55
CA ARG A 12 -26.02 18.49 -13.95
C ARG A 12 -25.76 19.32 -12.69
N SER A 13 -26.12 20.61 -12.81
CA SER A 13 -26.37 21.69 -11.82
C SER A 13 -25.25 22.05 -10.83
N ASN A 14 -25.31 23.30 -10.34
CA ASN A 14 -24.42 23.94 -9.36
C ASN A 14 -24.46 23.30 -7.95
N ASP A 15 -24.79 22.03 -7.85
CA ASP A 15 -24.92 21.30 -6.59
C ASP A 15 -23.65 20.48 -6.34
N VAL A 16 -23.25 20.38 -5.07
CA VAL A 16 -22.14 19.53 -4.63
C VAL A 16 -22.39 18.09 -5.09
N GLY A 17 -21.68 17.68 -6.14
CA GLY A 17 -21.82 16.37 -6.75
C GLY A 17 -21.10 15.33 -5.91
N ILE A 18 -21.84 14.56 -5.11
CA ILE A 18 -21.31 13.35 -4.48
C ILE A 18 -21.56 12.16 -5.39
N CYS A 19 -20.49 11.50 -5.82
CA CYS A 19 -20.61 10.27 -6.59
C CYS A 19 -19.78 9.14 -5.98
N CYS A 20 -20.44 8.02 -5.71
CA CYS A 20 -19.80 6.80 -5.21
C CYS A 20 -19.87 5.69 -6.26
N THR A 21 -18.71 5.21 -6.70
CA THR A 21 -18.59 4.10 -7.65
C THR A 21 -17.84 2.95 -7.01
N ARG A 22 -18.37 1.73 -7.18
CA ARG A 22 -17.79 0.48 -6.70
C ARG A 22 -17.46 -0.43 -7.88
N LEU A 23 -16.25 -0.98 -7.83
CA LEU A 23 -15.69 -1.89 -8.82
C LEU A 23 -15.52 -3.27 -8.19
N ILE A 24 -15.96 -4.33 -8.86
CA ILE A 24 -15.76 -5.74 -8.48
C ILE A 24 -14.95 -6.42 -9.59
N LEU A 25 -13.94 -7.21 -9.21
CA LEU A 25 -12.82 -7.54 -10.10
C LEU A 25 -12.62 -9.03 -10.32
N THR A 26 -11.96 -9.37 -11.42
CA THR A 26 -11.45 -10.72 -11.68
C THR A 26 -9.93 -10.76 -11.86
N LEU A 27 -9.22 -9.64 -12.02
CA LEU A 27 -7.76 -9.59 -12.19
C LEU A 27 -7.18 -8.23 -11.71
N PRO A 28 -5.85 -8.13 -11.42
CA PRO A 28 -5.23 -6.88 -11.02
C PRO A 28 -5.37 -5.82 -12.11
N PHE A 29 -5.86 -4.66 -11.72
CA PHE A 29 -6.10 -3.51 -12.57
C PHE A 29 -5.69 -2.25 -11.80
N GLU A 30 -5.48 -1.16 -12.53
CA GLU A 30 -5.22 0.15 -11.97
C GLU A 30 -6.46 1.03 -12.13
N LEU A 31 -6.85 1.70 -11.04
CA LEU A 31 -7.97 2.63 -11.02
C LEU A 31 -7.46 4.06 -11.14
N LYS A 32 -8.04 4.85 -12.05
CA LYS A 32 -7.64 6.24 -12.27
C LYS A 32 -8.83 7.17 -12.37
N LEU A 33 -8.59 8.45 -12.10
CA LEU A 33 -9.47 9.55 -12.47
C LEU A 33 -8.71 10.50 -13.40
N THR A 34 -9.29 10.82 -14.55
CA THR A 34 -8.64 11.66 -15.57
C THR A 34 -9.64 12.54 -16.32
N THR A 35 -9.15 13.38 -17.23
CA THR A 35 -9.94 14.21 -18.14
C THR A 35 -10.03 13.55 -19.51
N HIS A 36 -10.89 14.07 -20.40
CA HIS A 36 -10.94 13.60 -21.79
C HIS A 36 -9.56 13.65 -22.48
N ASN A 37 -8.80 14.73 -22.28
CA ASN A 37 -7.48 14.90 -22.87
C ASN A 37 -6.39 14.03 -22.21
N GLY A 38 -6.66 13.52 -21.00
CA GLY A 38 -5.76 12.62 -20.29
C GLY A 38 -5.79 11.19 -20.84
N PHE A 39 -6.79 10.81 -21.64
CA PHE A 39 -6.85 9.50 -22.28
C PHE A 39 -5.74 9.35 -23.33
N LYS A 40 -4.71 8.58 -22.98
CA LYS A 40 -3.60 8.22 -23.86
C LYS A 40 -3.23 6.75 -23.67
N SER A 41 -2.50 6.19 -24.61
CA SER A 41 -2.01 4.81 -24.50
C SER A 41 -0.84 4.70 -23.53
N GLY A 42 -0.75 3.55 -22.84
CA GLY A 42 0.40 3.19 -22.01
C GLY A 42 0.72 4.19 -20.88
N TRP A 43 1.96 4.66 -20.85
CA TRP A 43 2.47 5.62 -19.86
C TRP A 43 2.05 7.08 -20.12
N GLY A 44 1.41 7.34 -21.27
CA GLY A 44 0.86 8.65 -21.57
C GLY A 44 -0.39 8.98 -20.75
N LEU A 45 -1.07 7.97 -20.19
CA LEU A 45 -2.29 8.15 -19.40
C LEU A 45 -1.96 8.81 -18.05
N LYS A 46 -2.23 10.12 -17.97
CA LYS A 46 -2.09 10.92 -16.74
C LYS A 46 -3.41 10.98 -15.98
N GLY A 47 -3.32 11.10 -14.67
CA GLY A 47 -4.50 11.18 -13.79
C GLY A 47 -4.21 10.67 -12.39
N MET A 48 -5.17 10.80 -11.48
CA MET A 48 -5.03 10.39 -10.08
C MET A 48 -5.22 8.88 -10.01
N GLN A 49 -4.18 8.12 -9.66
CA GLN A 49 -4.17 6.65 -9.81
C GLN A 49 -4.00 5.95 -8.47
N TYR A 50 -4.63 4.78 -8.35
CA TYR A 50 -4.49 3.88 -7.22
C TYR A 50 -4.24 2.44 -7.66
N LEU A 51 -3.17 1.86 -7.13
CA LEU A 51 -2.79 0.44 -7.26
C LEU A 51 -2.12 -0.06 -5.96
N GLY A 52 -2.60 0.42 -4.81
CA GLY A 52 -1.92 0.28 -3.51
C GLY A 52 -0.94 1.43 -3.21
N ASN A 53 -0.43 2.09 -4.25
CA ASN A 53 0.23 3.40 -4.15
C ASN A 53 -0.67 4.48 -4.77
N LEU A 54 -0.38 5.75 -4.48
CA LEU A 54 -0.93 6.89 -5.22
C LEU A 54 0.11 7.39 -6.23
N SER A 55 -0.32 7.63 -7.46
CA SER A 55 0.51 8.19 -8.54
C SER A 55 -0.30 9.15 -9.41
N ASP A 56 0.38 9.91 -10.25
CA ASP A 56 -0.18 10.77 -11.32
C ASP A 56 -0.09 10.11 -12.72
N GLY A 57 0.49 8.91 -12.81
CA GLY A 57 0.84 8.23 -14.06
C GLY A 57 2.22 8.57 -14.63
N SER A 58 2.97 9.45 -13.98
CA SER A 58 4.36 9.79 -14.31
C SER A 58 5.31 9.36 -13.19
N GLY A 59 4.84 9.38 -11.95
CA GLY A 59 5.65 9.18 -10.76
C GLY A 59 4.83 8.70 -9.57
N LEU A 60 5.55 8.19 -8.58
CA LEU A 60 5.01 7.79 -7.29
C LEU A 60 4.81 9.04 -6.43
N LEU A 61 3.58 9.27 -5.95
CA LEU A 61 3.25 10.39 -5.07
C LEU A 61 3.22 9.94 -3.61
N VAL A 62 2.55 8.82 -3.34
CA VAL A 62 2.48 8.22 -2.00
C VAL A 62 2.67 6.71 -2.11
N SER A 63 3.71 6.20 -1.46
CA SER A 63 3.93 4.75 -1.32
C SER A 63 3.05 4.15 -0.23
N SER A 64 2.63 2.90 -0.42
CA SER A 64 1.96 2.09 0.61
C SER A 64 0.68 2.74 1.14
N PHE A 65 -0.07 3.41 0.26
CA PHE A 65 -1.38 3.99 0.60
C PHE A 65 -2.43 2.91 0.89
N GLY A 66 -2.29 1.72 0.33
CA GLY A 66 -3.15 0.58 0.59
C GLY A 66 -2.48 -0.73 0.15
N ASP A 67 -3.19 -1.84 0.35
CA ASP A 67 -2.76 -3.12 -0.20
C ASP A 67 -2.83 -3.07 -1.74
N ARG A 68 -1.86 -3.70 -2.42
CA ARG A 68 -1.89 -3.85 -3.87
C ARG A 68 -3.13 -4.65 -4.27
N ILE A 69 -3.84 -4.17 -5.29
CA ILE A 69 -5.04 -4.80 -5.83
C ILE A 69 -4.69 -6.17 -6.42
N LYS A 70 -5.48 -7.18 -6.08
CA LYS A 70 -5.43 -8.56 -6.55
C LYS A 70 -6.75 -8.96 -7.21
N GLU A 71 -6.78 -10.17 -7.77
CA GLU A 71 -8.00 -10.80 -8.24
C GLU A 71 -9.06 -10.88 -7.12
N ASN A 72 -10.32 -10.67 -7.48
CA ASN A 72 -11.50 -10.64 -6.59
C ASN A 72 -11.56 -9.51 -5.56
N ASP A 73 -10.58 -8.60 -5.54
CA ASP A 73 -10.68 -7.40 -4.71
C ASP A 73 -11.84 -6.50 -5.17
N LYS A 74 -12.28 -5.61 -4.28
CA LYS A 74 -13.28 -4.58 -4.56
C LYS A 74 -12.67 -3.22 -4.23
N VAL A 75 -12.71 -2.29 -5.18
CA VAL A 75 -12.22 -0.93 -4.98
C VAL A 75 -13.38 0.06 -5.16
N GLY A 76 -13.56 0.94 -4.17
CA GLY A 76 -14.54 2.01 -4.20
C GLY A 76 -13.86 3.36 -4.29
N LEU A 77 -14.46 4.27 -5.06
CA LEU A 77 -14.13 5.69 -5.06
C LEU A 77 -15.34 6.49 -4.60
N LEU A 78 -15.11 7.41 -3.68
CA LEU A 78 -16.04 8.48 -3.35
C LEU A 78 -15.42 9.80 -3.75
N LEU A 79 -16.07 10.50 -4.67
CA LEU A 79 -15.67 11.83 -5.11
C LEU A 79 -16.58 12.85 -4.44
N GLN A 80 -15.99 13.87 -3.84
CA GLN A 80 -16.69 15.10 -3.43
C GLN A 80 -16.17 16.23 -4.31
N LEU A 81 -17.08 16.82 -5.10
CA LEU A 81 -16.76 17.78 -6.15
C LEU A 81 -17.39 19.14 -5.84
N SER A 82 -16.62 20.21 -6.00
CA SER A 82 -17.08 21.60 -6.05
C SER A 82 -16.34 22.36 -7.16
N ASP A 83 -16.47 23.68 -7.28
CA ASP A 83 -15.69 24.45 -8.28
C ASP A 83 -14.23 24.70 -7.86
N ALA A 84 -13.95 24.65 -6.56
CA ALA A 84 -12.65 24.98 -5.99
C ALA A 84 -12.01 23.83 -5.19
N ASP A 85 -12.69 22.68 -5.09
CA ASP A 85 -12.24 21.56 -4.27
C ASP A 85 -12.63 20.21 -4.91
N LEU A 86 -11.64 19.32 -5.01
CA LEU A 86 -11.77 17.93 -5.43
C LEU A 86 -11.17 17.03 -4.34
N LYS A 87 -12.03 16.23 -3.72
CA LYS A 87 -11.62 15.19 -2.76
C LYS A 87 -11.92 13.79 -3.29
N ILE A 88 -10.95 12.89 -3.15
CA ILE A 88 -11.09 11.47 -3.51
C ILE A 88 -10.79 10.61 -2.30
N TYR A 89 -11.78 9.83 -1.89
CA TYR A 89 -11.62 8.79 -0.87
C TYR A 89 -11.59 7.42 -1.54
N ILE A 90 -10.73 6.54 -1.03
CA ILE A 90 -10.55 5.20 -1.57
C ILE A 90 -10.98 4.16 -0.53
N PHE A 91 -11.70 3.15 -1.01
CA PHE A 91 -12.11 1.98 -0.23
C PHE A 91 -11.53 0.74 -0.89
N HIS A 92 -10.96 -0.17 -0.09
CA HIS A 92 -10.43 -1.43 -0.58
C HIS A 92 -10.99 -2.59 0.25
N ASN A 93 -11.76 -3.47 -0.38
CA ASN A 93 -12.50 -4.56 0.27
C ASN A 93 -13.37 -4.05 1.42
N GLU A 94 -14.17 -3.02 1.14
CA GLU A 94 -15.09 -2.38 2.10
C GLU A 94 -14.40 -1.63 3.26
N ARG A 95 -13.06 -1.72 3.36
CA ARG A 95 -12.27 -0.95 4.32
C ARG A 95 -11.96 0.44 3.77
N PRO A 96 -12.28 1.53 4.50
CA PRO A 96 -11.84 2.88 4.13
C PRO A 96 -10.31 3.00 4.25
N LEU A 97 -9.66 3.50 3.20
CA LEU A 97 -8.23 3.81 3.21
C LEU A 97 -7.94 5.28 3.55
N GLY A 98 -8.97 6.12 3.61
CA GLY A 98 -8.89 7.54 3.89
C GLY A 98 -8.97 8.42 2.64
N LEU A 99 -8.72 9.71 2.86
CA LEU A 99 -8.59 10.73 1.82
C LEU A 99 -7.28 10.51 1.05
N ALA A 100 -7.38 10.23 -0.24
CA ALA A 100 -6.23 9.95 -1.11
C ALA A 100 -5.73 11.21 -1.82
N PHE A 101 -6.65 12.00 -2.38
CA PHE A 101 -6.35 13.24 -3.10
C PHE A 101 -7.24 14.37 -2.59
N HIS A 102 -6.68 15.56 -2.45
CA HIS A 102 -7.37 16.78 -2.04
C HIS A 102 -6.79 17.98 -2.80
N VAL A 103 -7.44 18.35 -3.90
CA VAL A 103 -7.01 19.49 -4.74
C VAL A 103 -7.89 20.68 -4.41
N SER A 104 -7.33 21.66 -3.69
CA SER A 104 -8.01 22.89 -3.27
C SER A 104 -7.81 24.03 -4.28
N SER A 105 -8.02 23.74 -5.57
CA SER A 105 -7.93 24.68 -6.68
C SER A 105 -8.93 24.29 -7.77
N SER A 106 -9.08 25.16 -8.78
CA SER A 106 -9.85 24.79 -9.97
C SER A 106 -9.22 23.57 -10.65
N TYR A 107 -10.07 22.68 -11.18
CA TYR A 107 -9.66 21.47 -11.87
C TYR A 107 -10.54 21.27 -13.11
N PRO A 108 -10.02 20.60 -14.15
CA PRO A 108 -10.76 20.37 -15.38
C PRO A 108 -11.99 19.47 -15.16
N LYS A 109 -13.09 19.83 -15.82
CA LYS A 109 -14.35 19.07 -15.84
C LYS A 109 -14.76 18.77 -17.31
N PRO A 110 -15.43 17.66 -17.60
CA PRO A 110 -15.79 16.57 -16.67
C PRO A 110 -14.61 15.64 -16.36
N LEU A 111 -14.73 14.89 -15.25
CA LEU A 111 -13.79 13.84 -14.85
C LEU A 111 -14.34 12.46 -15.23
N TYR A 112 -13.44 11.57 -15.62
CA TYR A 112 -13.75 10.22 -16.09
C TYR A 112 -12.99 9.18 -15.27
N PRO A 113 -13.67 8.19 -14.69
CA PRO A 113 -13.00 7.05 -14.10
C PRO A 113 -12.44 6.16 -15.22
N VAL A 114 -11.23 5.65 -15.00
CA VAL A 114 -10.54 4.77 -15.94
C VAL A 114 -10.05 3.54 -15.22
N VAL A 115 -10.26 2.39 -15.87
CA VAL A 115 -9.72 1.11 -15.46
C VAL A 115 -8.70 0.70 -16.51
N SER A 116 -7.48 0.38 -16.08
CA SER A 116 -6.41 -0.09 -16.94
C SER A 116 -5.96 -1.49 -16.52
N PHE A 117 -5.87 -2.40 -17.49
CA PHE A 117 -5.33 -3.74 -17.28
C PHE A 117 -3.94 -3.90 -17.91
N SER A 118 -3.05 -4.61 -17.20
CA SER A 118 -1.77 -5.06 -17.74
C SER A 118 -1.89 -6.28 -18.65
N SER A 119 -2.95 -7.07 -18.47
CA SER A 119 -3.26 -8.32 -19.19
C SER A 119 -4.75 -8.37 -19.52
N ASN A 120 -5.22 -9.44 -20.17
CA ASN A 120 -6.66 -9.66 -20.34
C ASN A 120 -7.34 -9.69 -18.96
N GLY A 121 -8.51 -9.06 -18.80
CA GLY A 121 -9.21 -9.00 -17.53
C GLY A 121 -10.64 -8.49 -17.66
N LYS A 122 -11.41 -8.62 -16.59
CA LYS A 122 -12.80 -8.16 -16.50
C LYS A 122 -12.99 -7.32 -15.23
N VAL A 123 -13.78 -6.26 -15.35
CA VAL A 123 -14.21 -5.42 -14.25
C VAL A 123 -15.72 -5.23 -14.34
N LYS A 124 -16.41 -5.33 -13.21
CA LYS A 124 -17.80 -4.92 -13.06
C LYS A 124 -17.83 -3.56 -12.38
N ILE A 125 -18.46 -2.60 -13.02
CA ILE A 125 -18.61 -1.24 -12.50
C ILE A 125 -20.05 -1.02 -12.08
N SER A 126 -20.23 -0.54 -10.86
CA SER A 126 -21.54 -0.27 -10.27
C SER A 126 -21.51 1.03 -9.51
N ARG A 127 -22.56 1.84 -9.63
CA ARG A 127 -22.76 3.00 -8.75
C ARG A 127 -23.32 2.50 -7.42
N VAL A 128 -22.77 2.96 -6.31
CA VAL A 128 -23.30 2.64 -4.98
C VAL A 128 -24.42 3.63 -4.67
N GLN A 129 -25.56 3.13 -4.19
CA GLN A 129 -26.69 3.97 -3.80
C GLN A 129 -26.46 4.65 -2.45
N GLN A 130 -25.78 3.96 -1.52
CA GLN A 130 -25.48 4.47 -0.20
C GLN A 130 -24.02 4.93 -0.12
N ILE A 131 -23.83 6.17 0.35
CA ILE A 131 -22.51 6.71 0.63
C ILE A 131 -21.99 6.03 1.91
N PRO A 132 -20.74 5.51 1.94
CA PRO A 132 -20.15 4.99 3.16
C PRO A 132 -20.14 6.03 4.28
N THR A 133 -20.55 5.63 5.48
CA THR A 133 -20.61 6.53 6.65
C THR A 133 -19.24 6.77 7.27
N SER A 134 -18.34 5.79 7.20
CA SER A 134 -16.96 5.92 7.65
C SER A 134 -16.04 6.24 6.48
N LEU A 135 -15.36 7.39 6.55
CA LEU A 135 -14.37 7.82 5.57
C LEU A 135 -12.94 7.75 6.13
N GLU A 136 -12.80 7.64 7.46
CA GLU A 136 -11.51 7.58 8.13
C GLU A 136 -10.86 6.23 7.94
N ARG A 137 -9.53 6.23 7.83
CA ARG A 137 -8.77 5.02 7.61
C ARG A 137 -8.91 4.07 8.80
N SER A 138 -9.43 2.87 8.57
CA SER A 138 -9.43 1.84 9.60
C SER A 138 -8.02 1.26 9.76
N PRO A 139 -7.50 1.13 10.99
CA PRO A 139 -6.26 0.41 11.23
C PRO A 139 -6.32 -1.00 10.64
N LYS A 140 -5.19 -1.48 10.12
CA LYS A 140 -5.09 -2.86 9.65
C LYS A 140 -4.98 -3.76 10.89
N GLU A 141 -5.92 -4.67 11.05
CA GLU A 141 -5.82 -5.75 12.01
C GLU A 141 -4.83 -6.79 11.49
N PHE A 142 -4.06 -7.35 12.40
CA PHE A 142 -3.02 -8.32 12.10
C PHE A 142 -3.14 -9.48 13.08
N THR A 143 -2.79 -10.67 12.63
CA THR A 143 -2.81 -11.87 13.46
C THR A 143 -1.45 -12.56 13.45
N GLY A 144 -1.08 -13.18 14.58
CA GLY A 144 0.20 -13.85 14.75
C GLY A 144 1.39 -12.95 14.42
N VAL A 145 2.26 -13.43 13.53
CA VAL A 145 3.51 -12.77 13.15
C VAL A 145 3.34 -11.62 12.14
N GLU A 146 2.17 -11.49 11.51
CA GLU A 146 1.90 -10.39 10.60
C GLU A 146 1.92 -9.06 11.35
N GLY A 147 2.37 -7.98 10.72
CA GLY A 147 2.42 -6.68 11.38
C GLY A 147 3.47 -5.72 10.87
N ASN A 148 3.43 -4.50 11.39
CA ASN A 148 4.56 -3.58 11.35
C ASN A 148 5.23 -3.63 12.72
N TRP A 149 6.51 -3.93 12.74
CA TRP A 149 7.27 -4.24 13.93
C TRP A 149 8.48 -3.31 14.04
N LYS A 150 8.81 -2.85 15.24
CA LYS A 150 10.05 -2.09 15.52
C LYS A 150 10.89 -2.86 16.55
N ILE A 151 12.21 -2.86 16.38
CA ILE A 151 13.11 -3.46 17.38
C ILE A 151 13.08 -2.62 18.65
N ILE A 152 12.79 -3.25 19.78
CA ILE A 152 12.83 -2.62 21.11
C ILE A 152 13.96 -3.19 21.99
N ASP A 153 14.48 -4.38 21.67
CA ASP A 153 15.60 -4.99 22.37
C ASP A 153 16.43 -5.84 21.41
N TYR A 154 17.73 -5.55 21.32
CA TYR A 154 18.71 -6.33 20.55
C TYR A 154 20.09 -6.24 21.24
N PRO A 155 20.35 -7.08 22.26
CA PRO A 155 21.52 -6.91 23.14
C PRO A 155 22.88 -6.91 22.44
N SER A 156 23.06 -7.73 21.40
CA SER A 156 24.31 -7.81 20.63
C SER A 156 24.50 -6.62 19.68
N HIS A 157 23.42 -5.91 19.32
CA HIS A 157 23.42 -4.82 18.34
C HIS A 157 22.44 -3.68 18.73
N PRO A 158 22.70 -2.96 19.83
CA PRO A 158 21.84 -1.88 20.31
C PRO A 158 21.72 -0.72 19.32
N GLU A 159 22.64 -0.59 18.36
CA GLU A 159 22.49 0.37 17.28
C GLU A 159 21.23 0.11 16.44
N CYS A 160 20.76 -1.14 16.34
CA CYS A 160 19.62 -1.57 15.54
C CYS A 160 18.25 -1.31 16.19
N ILE A 161 18.19 -0.78 17.42
CA ILE A 161 16.94 -0.34 18.03
C ILE A 161 16.23 0.67 17.10
N ASP A 162 14.90 0.61 17.09
CA ASP A 162 13.99 1.34 16.20
C ASP A 162 14.03 0.98 14.71
N CYS A 163 14.84 0.00 14.29
CA CYS A 163 14.71 -0.57 12.95
C CYS A 163 13.32 -1.19 12.76
N LYS A 164 12.71 -0.93 11.60
CA LYS A 164 11.32 -1.30 11.30
C LYS A 164 11.24 -2.42 10.27
N PHE A 165 10.30 -3.31 10.50
CA PHE A 165 9.93 -4.41 9.61
C PHE A 165 8.44 -4.36 9.32
N ALA A 166 8.06 -4.86 8.15
CA ALA A 166 6.68 -5.20 7.82
C ALA A 166 6.63 -6.67 7.40
N ILE A 167 5.84 -7.46 8.11
CA ILE A 167 5.59 -8.88 7.83
C ILE A 167 4.16 -9.02 7.32
N SER A 168 4.00 -9.63 6.14
CA SER A 168 2.70 -9.80 5.48
C SER A 168 2.54 -11.23 4.98
N LYS A 169 1.39 -11.86 5.23
CA LYS A 169 1.12 -13.21 4.69
C LYS A 169 0.99 -13.18 3.17
N LYS A 170 1.65 -14.11 2.47
CA LYS A 170 1.58 -14.29 1.01
C LYS A 170 0.72 -15.50 0.64
N SER A 171 0.93 -16.61 1.32
CA SER A 171 0.18 -17.86 1.16
C SER A 171 0.12 -18.62 2.50
N SER A 172 -0.35 -19.87 2.48
CA SER A 172 -0.15 -20.75 3.63
C SER A 172 1.34 -20.89 3.91
N ASN A 173 1.76 -20.66 5.15
CA ASN A 173 3.14 -20.76 5.65
C ASN A 173 4.21 -19.87 4.98
N VAL A 174 3.87 -19.04 4.00
CA VAL A 174 4.81 -18.10 3.37
C VAL A 174 4.41 -16.67 3.69
N TYR A 175 5.37 -15.93 4.23
CA TYR A 175 5.25 -14.54 4.60
C TYR A 175 6.28 -13.72 3.83
N GLY A 176 5.95 -12.49 3.47
CA GLY A 176 6.93 -11.53 2.98
C GLY A 176 7.37 -10.65 4.12
N LEU A 177 8.68 -10.49 4.28
CA LEU A 177 9.32 -9.54 5.17
C LEU A 177 9.90 -8.39 4.33
N HIS A 178 9.57 -7.17 4.72
CA HIS A 178 10.16 -5.95 4.19
C HIS A 178 10.80 -5.16 5.34
N ALA A 179 12.01 -4.67 5.12
CA ALA A 179 12.70 -3.75 6.03
C ALA A 179 13.27 -2.58 5.23
N HIS A 180 13.48 -1.44 5.90
CA HIS A 180 14.11 -0.28 5.30
C HIS A 180 15.07 0.38 6.29
N VAL A 181 16.34 0.52 5.90
CA VAL A 181 17.35 1.30 6.63
C VAL A 181 17.81 2.43 5.71
N VAL A 182 18.78 2.18 4.82
CA VAL A 182 19.12 3.06 3.68
C VAL A 182 18.45 2.52 2.42
N ASN A 183 18.52 1.21 2.25
CA ASN A 183 17.93 0.45 1.18
C ASN A 183 16.67 -0.28 1.65
N SER A 184 15.77 -0.50 0.69
CA SER A 184 14.67 -1.44 0.88
C SER A 184 15.20 -2.86 0.77
N MET A 185 14.93 -3.67 1.78
CA MET A 185 15.24 -5.09 1.85
C MET A 185 13.95 -5.89 1.79
N ASN A 186 13.91 -6.92 0.97
CA ASN A 186 12.76 -7.80 0.81
C ASN A 186 13.23 -9.25 0.84
N CYS A 187 12.56 -10.10 1.60
CA CYS A 187 12.66 -11.55 1.48
C CYS A 187 11.30 -12.20 1.73
N SER A 188 11.19 -13.47 1.35
CA SER A 188 10.17 -14.38 1.86
C SER A 188 10.69 -15.14 3.07
N LEU A 189 9.82 -15.33 4.06
CA LEU A 189 9.97 -16.24 5.18
C LEU A 189 9.03 -17.43 4.97
N GLU A 190 9.56 -18.63 5.05
CA GLU A 190 8.82 -19.88 4.96
C GLU A 190 8.82 -20.58 6.31
N TYR A 191 7.63 -20.93 6.80
CA TYR A 191 7.44 -21.67 8.04
C TYR A 191 7.27 -23.16 7.74
N ASP A 192 8.14 -24.00 8.28
CA ASP A 192 8.01 -25.44 8.25
C ASP A 192 7.30 -25.93 9.52
N PRO A 193 5.99 -26.29 9.43
CA PRO A 193 5.24 -26.73 10.60
C PRO A 193 5.68 -28.10 11.12
N ALA A 194 6.41 -28.92 10.34
CA ALA A 194 6.85 -30.23 10.79
C ALA A 194 8.01 -30.13 11.79
N ASN A 195 8.86 -29.11 11.63
CA ASN A 195 10.06 -28.90 12.43
C ASN A 195 9.97 -27.67 13.35
N ASP A 196 8.88 -26.90 13.29
CA ASP A 196 8.72 -25.60 13.95
C ASP A 196 9.89 -24.65 13.64
N GLN A 197 10.27 -24.59 12.35
CA GLN A 197 11.41 -23.81 11.88
C GLN A 197 11.01 -22.78 10.84
N TRP A 198 11.68 -21.64 10.89
CA TRP A 198 11.57 -20.59 9.89
C TRP A 198 12.80 -20.59 8.99
N LYS A 199 12.58 -20.33 7.71
CA LYS A 199 13.64 -20.18 6.73
C LYS A 199 13.47 -18.89 5.94
N SER A 200 14.52 -18.08 5.92
CA SER A 200 14.61 -16.90 5.07
C SER A 200 15.12 -17.27 3.67
N SER A 201 14.43 -16.77 2.65
CA SER A 201 14.95 -16.75 1.28
C SER A 201 16.06 -15.70 1.12
N PRO A 202 16.86 -15.75 0.03
CA PRO A 202 17.86 -14.72 -0.26
C PRO A 202 17.26 -13.31 -0.24
N ILE A 203 17.95 -12.39 0.43
CA ILE A 203 17.48 -11.01 0.60
C ILE A 203 17.74 -10.22 -0.68
N LEU A 204 16.67 -9.64 -1.22
CA LEU A 204 16.75 -8.66 -2.30
C LEU A 204 16.84 -7.26 -1.71
N ARG A 205 17.90 -6.52 -2.05
CA ARG A 205 18.09 -5.13 -1.60
C ARG A 205 18.26 -4.15 -2.75
N THR A 206 17.78 -2.93 -2.57
CA THR A 206 18.19 -1.82 -3.44
C THR A 206 19.68 -1.49 -3.22
N ARG A 207 20.31 -0.76 -4.14
CA ARG A 207 21.73 -0.39 -4.06
C ARG A 207 21.92 1.12 -4.10
N LYS A 208 21.31 1.82 -3.16
CA LYS A 208 21.56 3.23 -2.87
C LYS A 208 22.77 3.30 -1.94
N GLY A 209 23.68 4.23 -2.21
CA GLY A 209 24.74 4.57 -1.27
C GLY A 209 24.16 5.32 -0.07
N GLY A 210 24.85 5.26 1.06
CA GLY A 210 24.50 5.98 2.28
C GLY A 210 25.71 6.20 3.18
N PRO A 211 25.55 6.94 4.28
CA PRO A 211 26.60 7.13 5.28
C PRO A 211 27.11 5.79 5.82
N PRO A 212 28.41 5.66 6.15
CA PRO A 212 28.99 4.40 6.63
C PRO A 212 28.27 3.79 7.83
N GLU A 213 27.82 4.60 8.80
CA GLU A 213 27.11 4.09 9.98
C GLU A 213 25.76 3.45 9.60
N ALA A 214 25.06 4.06 8.65
CA ALA A 214 23.76 3.57 8.18
C ALA A 214 23.91 2.30 7.32
N MET A 215 24.98 2.21 6.52
CA MET A 215 25.30 0.99 5.77
C MET A 215 25.69 -0.16 6.71
N LYS A 216 26.48 0.10 7.76
CA LYS A 216 26.80 -0.91 8.78
C LYS A 216 25.52 -1.43 9.47
N LYS A 217 24.61 -0.52 9.83
CA LYS A 217 23.30 -0.87 10.41
C LYS A 217 22.48 -1.75 9.45
N GLU A 218 22.47 -1.42 8.17
CA GLU A 218 21.79 -2.21 7.14
C GLU A 218 22.36 -3.62 6.99
N ASP A 219 23.69 -3.77 7.03
CA ASP A 219 24.34 -5.08 6.95
C ASP A 219 24.01 -5.95 8.18
N LEU A 220 23.92 -5.35 9.38
CA LEU A 220 23.46 -6.06 10.58
C LEU A 220 22.00 -6.51 10.47
N ILE A 221 21.12 -5.66 9.93
CA ILE A 221 19.72 -6.04 9.69
C ILE A 221 19.62 -7.13 8.61
N CYS A 222 20.43 -7.07 7.55
CA CYS A 222 20.51 -8.15 6.57
C CYS A 222 20.93 -9.47 7.21
N LYS A 223 21.95 -9.45 8.08
CA LYS A 223 22.41 -10.63 8.81
C LYS A 223 21.30 -11.18 9.73
N LEU A 224 20.66 -10.32 10.52
CA LEU A 224 19.52 -10.70 11.37
C LEU A 224 18.43 -11.41 10.56
N ILE A 225 18.03 -10.86 9.40
CA ILE A 225 17.01 -11.45 8.52
C ILE A 225 17.48 -12.81 7.96
N ALA A 226 18.73 -12.91 7.52
CA ALA A 226 19.28 -14.14 6.96
C ALA A 226 19.36 -15.27 8.00
N ASP A 227 19.60 -14.92 9.26
CA ASP A 227 19.81 -15.85 10.36
C ASP A 227 18.52 -16.22 11.12
N ILE A 228 17.34 -15.73 10.72
CA ILE A 228 16.06 -16.07 11.37
C ILE A 228 15.85 -17.59 11.33
N GLN A 229 15.69 -18.18 12.52
CA GLN A 229 15.30 -19.59 12.70
C GLN A 229 13.96 -19.74 13.44
N GLY A 230 13.61 -18.76 14.27
CA GLY A 230 12.36 -18.74 15.02
C GLY A 230 11.68 -17.38 14.96
N LEU A 231 10.35 -17.40 14.81
CA LEU A 231 9.51 -16.21 14.82
C LEU A 231 8.26 -16.52 15.66
N GLU A 232 8.16 -15.90 16.83
CA GLU A 232 7.14 -16.22 17.81
C GLU A 232 6.38 -14.96 18.23
N ALA A 233 5.06 -14.92 17.99
CA ALA A 233 4.20 -13.86 18.47
C ALA A 233 3.93 -14.05 19.96
N GLN A 234 4.32 -13.07 20.77
CA GLN A 234 4.10 -13.04 22.22
C GLN A 234 2.88 -12.17 22.53
N GLY A 235 1.70 -12.72 22.24
CA GLY A 235 0.44 -11.98 22.24
C GLY A 235 0.29 -11.10 20.99
N GLU A 236 -0.51 -10.03 21.10
CA GLU A 236 -0.78 -9.16 19.95
C GLU A 236 0.30 -8.11 19.70
N GLN A 237 0.99 -7.64 20.75
CA GLN A 237 1.86 -6.46 20.67
C GLN A 237 3.35 -6.78 20.56
N HIS A 238 3.77 -8.02 20.82
CA HIS A 238 5.20 -8.37 20.86
C HIS A 238 5.51 -9.54 19.92
N LEU A 239 6.71 -9.48 19.35
CA LEU A 239 7.27 -10.53 18.51
C LEU A 239 8.70 -10.82 18.93
N MET A 240 9.05 -12.09 19.04
CA MET A 240 10.40 -12.56 19.31
C MET A 240 10.99 -13.17 18.04
N ILE A 241 12.18 -12.71 17.64
CA ILE A 241 13.01 -13.36 16.63
C ILE A 241 14.11 -14.14 17.34
N ARG A 242 14.27 -15.41 16.97
CA ARG A 242 15.43 -16.25 17.35
C ARG A 242 16.32 -16.45 16.14
N THR A 243 17.62 -16.22 16.30
CA THR A 243 18.60 -16.41 15.23
C THR A 243 19.37 -17.72 15.38
N SER A 244 20.02 -18.16 14.30
CA SER A 244 20.95 -19.29 14.30
C SER A 244 22.13 -19.14 15.25
N GLY A 245 22.53 -17.90 15.56
CA GLY A 245 23.59 -17.58 16.52
C GLY A 245 23.14 -17.59 17.99
N GLY A 246 21.86 -17.86 18.27
CA GLY A 246 21.29 -17.84 19.62
C GLY A 246 20.80 -16.48 20.10
N ASP A 247 20.97 -15.41 19.31
CA ASP A 247 20.42 -14.10 19.65
C ASP A 247 18.88 -14.14 19.71
N GLN A 248 18.34 -13.40 20.68
CA GLN A 248 16.93 -13.14 20.84
C GLN A 248 16.67 -11.64 20.63
N VAL A 249 15.83 -11.31 19.66
CA VAL A 249 15.50 -9.92 19.32
C VAL A 249 14.03 -9.69 19.58
N ARG A 250 13.72 -8.69 20.42
CA ARG A 250 12.33 -8.35 20.75
C ARG A 250 11.86 -7.19 19.92
N LEU A 251 10.68 -7.36 19.37
CA LEU A 251 10.01 -6.36 18.57
C LEU A 251 8.66 -6.01 19.20
N GLU A 252 8.27 -4.76 19.04
CA GLU A 252 6.96 -4.25 19.40
C GLU A 252 6.20 -3.88 18.13
N ARG A 253 4.92 -4.21 18.07
CA ARG A 253 4.04 -3.80 16.99
C ARG A 253 3.85 -2.29 17.04
N PHE A 254 3.86 -1.64 15.89
CA PHE A 254 3.53 -0.22 15.82
C PHE A 254 2.49 0.06 14.73
N THR A 255 1.71 1.11 14.94
CA THR A 255 0.75 1.59 13.95
C THR A 255 1.46 2.53 12.99
N VAL A 256 1.42 2.21 11.70
CA VAL A 256 1.88 3.13 10.66
C VAL A 256 0.88 4.29 10.58
N PRO A 257 1.31 5.54 10.74
CA PRO A 257 0.41 6.69 10.60
C PRO A 257 -0.34 6.65 9.26
N ALA A 258 -1.56 7.19 9.25
CA ALA A 258 -2.27 7.36 7.99
C ALA A 258 -1.42 8.23 7.03
N PRO A 259 -1.25 7.82 5.76
CA PRO A 259 -0.58 8.63 4.78
C PRO A 259 -1.34 9.94 4.59
N GLN A 260 -0.60 11.02 4.37
CA GLN A 260 -1.21 12.30 4.02
C GLN A 260 -1.80 12.22 2.60
N PRO A 261 -2.92 12.91 2.33
CA PRO A 261 -3.47 13.00 0.99
C PRO A 261 -2.49 13.75 0.07
N VAL A 262 -2.55 13.43 -1.22
CA VAL A 262 -1.88 14.22 -2.26
C VAL A 262 -2.63 15.54 -2.41
N THR A 263 -1.94 16.65 -2.21
CA THR A 263 -2.50 18.00 -2.35
C THR A 263 -2.11 18.72 -3.64
N GLN A 264 -1.15 18.17 -4.40
CA GLN A 264 -0.75 18.71 -5.68
C GLN A 264 -1.90 18.60 -6.70
N ASN A 265 -2.19 19.69 -7.41
CA ASN A 265 -3.03 19.64 -8.58
C ASN A 265 -2.27 18.96 -9.72
N ILE A 266 -2.63 17.72 -10.03
CA ILE A 266 -1.93 16.92 -11.05
C ILE A 266 -2.43 17.20 -12.48
N PHE A 267 -3.38 18.14 -12.64
CA PHE A 267 -3.94 18.52 -13.92
C PHE A 267 -3.29 19.77 -14.52
N ASP A 268 -2.48 20.47 -13.73
CA ASP A 268 -1.64 21.60 -14.16
C ASP A 268 -0.34 21.07 -14.79
#